data_AF-A0A7X1AZF6-F1
#
_entry.id   AF-A0A7X1AZF6-F1
#
_cell.length_a   1.000
_cell.length_b   1.000
_cell.length_c   1.000
_cell.angle_alpha   90.00
_cell.angle_beta   90.00
_cell.angle_gamma   90.00
#
_symmetry.space_group_name_H-M   'P 1'
#
loop_
_entity.id
_entity.type
_entity.pdbx_description
1 polymer ?
#
loop_
_entity_poly.entity_id
_entity_poly.type
_entity_poly.pdbx_seq_one_letter_code
_entity_poly.pdbx_strand_id
1 'polypeptide(L)'
;MKNLLILSVLAFSAQIVTAQTIVYDNEFTSTGLDNTGSGWSLPGGGVYNNTIGANVITYATTQVAAAAGVDFSMTSTFNFGVAPLGSGTTLGFAALADSATLADDYLLADLNPSTGVFRLFSIGGAGLINSATFSSSIGVLPDYTLTLAGVYDGADLDLTLTLDNGTTSQYISGTLAAADLASMGDYFGYRHRTATGGSLNVDYDNLTISAVPEPGTFALLAGCLALSAVMVRRRK
;
A
#
# COMPACT_ATOMS: atom_id res chain seq x y z
N MET A 1 39.48 -30.88 -19.28
CA MET A 1 38.17 -30.96 -18.59
C MET A 1 38.06 -30.10 -17.31
N LYS A 2 38.96 -29.12 -17.05
CA LYS A 2 38.90 -28.26 -15.85
C LYS A 2 38.08 -26.96 -16.01
N ASN A 3 37.64 -26.62 -17.23
CA ASN A 3 37.00 -25.33 -17.51
C ASN A 3 35.46 -25.38 -17.53
N LEU A 4 34.84 -26.55 -17.38
CA LEU A 4 33.38 -26.68 -17.46
C LEU A 4 32.65 -26.43 -16.12
N LEU A 5 33.37 -26.47 -14.99
CA LEU A 5 32.77 -26.37 -13.65
C LEU A 5 32.66 -24.94 -13.11
N ILE A 6 33.17 -23.95 -13.85
CA ILE A 6 33.10 -22.52 -13.46
C ILE A 6 31.84 -21.86 -14.05
N LEU A 7 31.28 -22.40 -15.13
CA LEU A 7 30.12 -21.79 -15.80
C LEU A 7 28.76 -22.13 -15.17
N SER A 8 28.65 -23.23 -14.41
CA SER A 8 27.36 -23.66 -13.84
C SER A 8 26.97 -22.97 -12.52
N VAL A 9 27.89 -22.24 -11.88
CA VAL A 9 27.59 -21.48 -10.64
C VAL A 9 26.94 -20.12 -10.94
N LEU A 10 27.01 -19.66 -12.20
CA LEU A 10 26.47 -18.37 -12.64
C LEU A 10 24.99 -18.42 -13.08
N ALA A 11 24.35 -19.59 -13.08
CA ALA A 11 22.99 -19.77 -13.59
C ALA A 11 21.93 -19.94 -12.49
N PHE A 12 22.23 -19.57 -11.23
CA PHE A 12 21.20 -19.46 -10.20
C PHE A 12 20.70 -18.01 -10.16
N SER A 13 19.77 -17.69 -11.06
CA SER A 13 19.02 -16.44 -10.99
C SER A 13 18.03 -16.54 -9.81
N ALA A 14 18.55 -16.43 -8.58
CA ALA A 14 17.70 -15.98 -7.50
C ALA A 14 17.23 -14.58 -7.92
N GLN A 15 15.94 -14.41 -8.22
CA GLN A 15 15.34 -13.09 -8.20
C GLN A 15 15.54 -12.59 -6.77
N ILE A 16 16.59 -11.81 -6.56
CA ILE A 16 16.77 -11.07 -5.33
C ILE A 16 15.60 -10.09 -5.33
N VAL A 17 14.57 -10.40 -4.54
CA VAL A 17 13.55 -9.41 -4.18
C VAL A 17 14.27 -8.42 -3.28
N THR A 18 14.95 -7.45 -3.90
CA THR A 18 15.52 -6.32 -3.20
C THR A 18 14.37 -5.51 -2.62
N ALA A 19 14.58 -4.93 -1.43
CA ALA A 19 13.64 -3.98 -0.88
C ALA A 19 13.33 -2.94 -1.94
N GLN A 20 12.11 -2.94 -2.45
CA GLN A 20 11.69 -1.98 -3.46
C GLN A 20 11.07 -0.83 -2.71
N THR A 21 11.81 0.25 -2.56
CA THR A 21 11.25 1.52 -2.12
C THR A 21 10.99 2.36 -3.36
N ILE A 22 9.73 2.66 -3.61
CA ILE A 22 9.32 3.61 -4.62
C ILE A 22 8.90 4.89 -3.90
N VAL A 23 9.60 5.98 -4.21
CA VAL A 23 9.29 7.32 -3.71
C VAL A 23 8.69 8.12 -4.86
N TYR A 24 7.52 8.68 -4.62
CA TYR A 24 6.86 9.61 -5.52
C TYR A 24 6.73 10.97 -4.84
N ASP A 25 7.53 11.90 -5.34
CA ASP A 25 7.42 13.33 -5.07
C ASP A 25 6.44 13.91 -6.10
N ASN A 26 5.16 13.55 -5.94
CA ASN A 26 4.09 14.06 -6.78
C ASN A 26 3.11 14.79 -5.87
N GLU A 27 3.21 16.12 -5.84
CA GLU A 27 2.12 16.97 -5.38
C GLU A 27 0.95 16.82 -6.34
N PHE A 28 -0.15 16.24 -5.84
CA PHE A 28 -1.39 16.18 -6.57
C PHE A 28 -2.52 16.74 -5.70
N THR A 29 -3.26 17.71 -6.24
CA THR A 29 -4.45 18.26 -5.60
C THR A 29 -5.69 17.57 -6.15
N SER A 30 -6.42 16.83 -5.32
CA SER A 30 -7.76 16.42 -5.70
C SER A 30 -8.73 17.56 -5.47
N THR A 31 -9.47 18.01 -6.48
CA THR A 31 -10.63 18.86 -6.29
C THR A 31 -11.91 18.03 -6.34
N GLY A 32 -13.00 18.51 -5.75
CA GLY A 32 -14.32 17.84 -5.83
C GLY A 32 -14.86 17.62 -7.25
N LEU A 33 -14.17 18.14 -8.29
CA LEU A 33 -14.51 18.00 -9.70
C LEU A 33 -13.68 16.94 -10.43
N ASP A 34 -12.70 16.30 -9.79
CA ASP A 34 -11.75 15.38 -10.48
C ASP A 34 -12.35 14.00 -10.83
N ASN A 35 -13.68 13.87 -10.74
CA ASN A 35 -14.45 12.71 -11.19
C ASN A 35 -14.26 12.36 -12.68
N THR A 36 -13.58 13.19 -13.46
CA THR A 36 -13.34 12.98 -14.90
C THR A 36 -12.00 12.33 -15.23
N GLY A 37 -11.20 11.93 -14.23
CA GLY A 37 -9.99 11.11 -14.45
C GLY A 37 -8.79 11.84 -15.07
N SER A 38 -8.85 13.15 -15.22
CA SER A 38 -7.70 13.96 -15.64
C SER A 38 -6.86 14.36 -14.42
N GLY A 39 -5.65 13.82 -14.28
CA GLY A 39 -4.65 14.24 -13.28
C GLY A 39 -4.31 13.22 -12.19
N TRP A 40 -5.11 12.16 -12.02
CA TRP A 40 -4.97 11.16 -10.95
C TRP A 40 -4.03 9.98 -11.33
N SER A 41 -2.85 10.20 -11.90
CA SER A 41 -1.96 9.09 -12.29
C SER A 41 -0.68 9.05 -11.47
N LEU A 42 -0.40 7.90 -10.85
CA LEU A 42 0.95 7.60 -10.37
C LEU A 42 1.85 7.21 -11.56
N PRO A 43 3.14 7.58 -11.58
CA PRO A 43 4.06 7.16 -12.64
C PRO A 43 4.16 5.62 -12.73
N GLY A 44 3.91 5.07 -13.93
CA GLY A 44 3.85 3.62 -14.16
C GLY A 44 2.57 2.96 -13.66
N GLY A 45 1.63 3.76 -13.16
CA GLY A 45 0.36 3.33 -12.59
C GLY A 45 -0.85 3.55 -13.50
N GLY A 46 -1.99 3.02 -13.06
CA GLY A 46 -3.29 3.23 -13.68
C GLY A 46 -4.18 4.14 -12.83
N VAL A 47 -5.14 4.79 -13.49
CA VAL A 47 -6.20 5.58 -12.85
C VAL A 47 -7.52 4.86 -13.04
N TYR A 48 -8.23 4.60 -11.95
CA TYR A 48 -9.49 3.87 -12.01
C TYR A 48 -10.58 4.64 -11.30
N ASN A 49 -11.61 5.00 -12.07
CA ASN A 49 -12.82 5.64 -11.55
C ASN A 49 -13.96 4.61 -11.56
N ASN A 50 -14.59 4.41 -10.41
CA ASN A 50 -15.79 3.61 -10.28
C ASN A 50 -16.92 4.45 -9.68
N THR A 51 -18.08 4.41 -10.32
CA THR A 51 -19.28 5.09 -9.83
C THR A 51 -20.19 4.03 -9.22
N ILE A 52 -20.33 4.05 -7.89
CA ILE A 52 -21.22 3.13 -7.15
C ILE A 52 -22.41 3.92 -6.63
N GLY A 53 -23.53 3.79 -7.34
CA GLY A 53 -24.73 4.58 -7.10
C GLY A 53 -24.42 6.07 -7.25
N ALA A 54 -24.55 6.82 -6.16
CA ALA A 54 -24.32 8.26 -6.13
C ALA A 54 -22.88 8.65 -5.70
N ASN A 55 -22.06 7.67 -5.30
CA ASN A 55 -20.67 7.90 -4.90
C ASN A 55 -19.74 7.70 -6.09
N VAL A 56 -18.68 8.49 -6.15
CA VAL A 56 -17.56 8.23 -7.06
C VAL A 56 -16.34 7.87 -6.23
N ILE A 57 -15.69 6.78 -6.64
CA ILE A 57 -14.47 6.26 -6.04
C ILE A 57 -13.38 6.30 -7.11
N THR A 58 -12.31 7.00 -6.80
CA THR A 58 -11.13 7.13 -7.65
C THR A 58 -9.95 6.46 -6.97
N TYR A 59 -9.20 5.69 -7.74
CA TYR A 59 -7.97 5.02 -7.34
C TYR A 59 -6.84 5.50 -8.25
N ALA A 60 -5.71 5.87 -7.65
CA ALA A 60 -4.44 6.07 -8.35
C ALA A 60 -3.44 5.08 -7.78
N THR A 61 -3.09 4.08 -8.58
CA THR A 61 -2.34 2.91 -8.10
C THR A 61 -1.13 2.68 -8.98
N THR A 62 -0.03 2.26 -8.38
CA THR A 62 1.18 1.87 -9.06
C THR A 62 1.49 0.41 -8.73
N GLN A 63 2.11 -0.28 -9.68
CA GLN A 63 2.59 -1.63 -9.43
C GLN A 63 3.87 -1.56 -8.60
N VAL A 64 3.82 -2.17 -7.44
CA VAL A 64 4.97 -2.45 -6.58
C VAL A 64 5.13 -3.96 -6.60
N ALA A 65 6.32 -4.47 -6.87
CA ALA A 65 6.59 -5.90 -6.81
C ALA A 65 6.65 -6.40 -5.35
N ALA A 66 5.61 -6.12 -4.59
CA ALA A 66 5.32 -6.69 -3.29
C ALA A 66 4.35 -7.86 -3.56
N ALA A 67 4.91 -9.04 -3.80
CA ALA A 67 4.10 -10.24 -3.94
C ALA A 67 3.22 -10.42 -2.69
N ALA A 68 2.02 -10.98 -2.83
CA ALA A 68 1.19 -11.35 -1.69
C ALA A 68 2.01 -12.11 -0.62
N GLY A 69 1.84 -11.73 0.65
CA GLY A 69 2.58 -12.33 1.76
C GLY A 69 4.02 -11.82 1.89
N VAL A 70 4.22 -10.50 1.77
CA VAL A 70 5.47 -9.85 2.19
C VAL A 70 5.17 -8.69 3.12
N ASP A 71 6.15 -8.33 3.93
CA ASP A 71 6.12 -7.11 4.73
C ASP A 71 6.08 -5.88 3.80
N PHE A 72 5.26 -4.89 4.15
CA PHE A 72 5.20 -3.65 3.39
C PHE A 72 4.90 -2.44 4.28
N SER A 73 5.25 -1.26 3.78
CA SER A 73 4.83 0.02 4.33
C SER A 73 4.50 0.99 3.21
N MET A 74 3.40 1.72 3.38
CA MET A 74 2.99 2.82 2.53
C MET A 74 2.73 4.05 3.37
N THR A 75 3.37 5.16 3.02
CA THR A 75 3.29 6.42 3.75
C THR A 75 3.03 7.56 2.79
N SER A 76 2.22 8.52 3.22
CA SER A 76 1.98 9.77 2.49
C SER A 76 1.52 10.86 3.46
N THR A 77 1.79 12.11 3.11
CA THR A 77 1.24 13.28 3.79
C THR A 77 0.05 13.83 3.00
N PHE A 78 -1.00 14.21 3.71
CA PHE A 78 -2.21 14.81 3.20
C PHE A 78 -2.36 16.19 3.82
N ASN A 79 -2.57 17.20 2.98
CA ASN A 79 -3.06 18.49 3.41
C ASN A 79 -4.55 18.59 3.09
N PHE A 80 -5.39 18.66 4.11
CA PHE A 80 -6.80 19.00 3.92
C PHE A 80 -6.89 20.52 3.93
N GLY A 81 -7.01 21.12 2.75
CA GLY A 81 -7.20 22.57 2.64
C GLY A 81 -8.41 23.07 3.45
N VAL A 82 -8.62 24.38 3.49
CA VAL A 82 -9.69 25.01 4.31
C VAL A 82 -11.14 24.75 3.87
N ALA A 83 -11.38 23.85 2.91
CA ALA A 83 -12.71 23.61 2.36
C ALA A 83 -13.57 22.72 3.29
N PRO A 84 -14.88 23.00 3.42
CA PRO A 84 -15.76 22.18 4.24
C PRO A 84 -15.84 20.77 3.66
N LEU A 85 -15.45 19.81 4.48
CA LEU A 85 -15.41 18.39 4.17
C LEU A 85 -16.85 17.88 4.01
N GLY A 86 -17.25 17.53 2.79
CA GLY A 86 -18.57 16.94 2.56
C GLY A 86 -18.79 15.66 3.39
N SER A 87 -19.99 15.49 3.96
CA SER A 87 -20.35 14.28 4.70
C SER A 87 -20.25 13.06 3.79
N GLY A 88 -19.48 12.04 4.20
CA GLY A 88 -19.35 10.78 3.46
C GLY A 88 -18.16 10.72 2.49
N THR A 89 -17.31 11.74 2.46
CA THR A 89 -16.03 11.68 1.75
C THR A 89 -14.97 10.96 2.58
N THR A 90 -14.22 10.07 1.95
CA THR A 90 -13.11 9.34 2.58
C THR A 90 -11.92 9.23 1.65
N LEU A 91 -10.72 9.23 2.20
CA LEU A 91 -9.47 9.11 1.44
C LEU A 91 -8.48 8.18 2.15
N GLY A 92 -7.47 7.70 1.46
CA GLY A 92 -6.37 7.00 2.08
C GLY A 92 -5.71 6.09 1.06
N PHE A 93 -5.49 4.85 1.46
CA PHE A 93 -4.71 3.87 0.74
C PHE A 93 -5.52 2.67 0.31
N ALA A 94 -5.16 2.10 -0.83
CA ALA A 94 -5.64 0.81 -1.27
C ALA A 94 -4.47 -0.08 -1.71
N ALA A 95 -4.59 -1.38 -1.43
CA ALA A 95 -3.81 -2.45 -2.05
C ALA A 95 -4.77 -3.38 -2.80
N LEU A 96 -4.53 -3.59 -4.09
CA LEU A 96 -5.46 -4.23 -5.03
C LEU A 96 -4.81 -5.44 -5.71
N ALA A 97 -5.62 -6.47 -5.95
CA ALA A 97 -5.24 -7.69 -6.67
C ALA A 97 -4.71 -7.43 -8.09
N ASP A 98 -5.36 -6.52 -8.83
CA ASP A 98 -4.97 -6.13 -10.17
C ASP A 98 -5.19 -4.64 -10.39
N SER A 99 -4.74 -4.16 -11.56
CA SER A 99 -5.01 -2.80 -11.96
C SER A 99 -6.42 -2.62 -12.54
N ALA A 100 -7.03 -3.60 -13.21
CA ALA A 100 -8.21 -3.39 -14.06
C ALA A 100 -9.58 -3.71 -13.44
N THR A 101 -9.67 -4.36 -12.29
CA THR A 101 -10.90 -4.91 -11.72
C THR A 101 -11.11 -4.48 -10.27
N LEU A 102 -11.89 -3.43 -10.09
CA LEU A 102 -12.32 -2.91 -8.79
C LEU A 102 -13.40 -3.76 -8.10
N ALA A 103 -13.67 -4.98 -8.57
CA ALA A 103 -14.94 -5.62 -8.28
C ALA A 103 -14.98 -6.33 -6.93
N ASP A 104 -13.96 -7.10 -6.58
CA ASP A 104 -14.19 -8.10 -5.54
C ASP A 104 -13.23 -7.97 -4.36
N ASP A 105 -11.95 -7.66 -4.57
CA ASP A 105 -10.88 -8.07 -3.64
C ASP A 105 -9.78 -6.99 -3.45
N TYR A 106 -9.82 -6.23 -2.34
CA TYR A 106 -8.81 -5.22 -1.97
C TYR A 106 -8.74 -4.92 -0.47
N LEU A 107 -7.54 -4.53 -0.02
CA LEU A 107 -7.31 -3.92 1.29
C LEU A 107 -7.48 -2.40 1.18
N LEU A 108 -8.18 -1.82 2.14
CA LEU A 108 -8.46 -0.39 2.21
C LEU A 108 -8.13 0.16 3.60
N ALA A 109 -7.35 1.22 3.62
CA ALA A 109 -7.14 2.05 4.78
C ALA A 109 -7.65 3.45 4.46
N ASP A 110 -8.68 3.94 5.15
CA ASP A 110 -9.25 5.25 4.85
C ASP A 110 -9.48 6.12 6.07
N LEU A 111 -9.54 7.43 5.84
CA LEU A 111 -9.84 8.50 6.77
C LEU A 111 -11.08 9.23 6.25
N ASN A 112 -12.05 9.42 7.11
CA ASN A 112 -13.13 10.37 6.95
C ASN A 112 -12.74 11.67 7.67
N PRO A 113 -12.22 12.67 6.95
CA PRO A 113 -11.68 13.86 7.59
C PRO A 113 -12.80 14.68 8.26
N SER A 114 -14.07 14.57 7.82
CA SER A 114 -15.20 15.30 8.42
C SER A 114 -15.55 14.82 9.83
N THR A 115 -15.23 13.56 10.13
CA THR A 115 -15.49 12.94 11.43
C THR A 115 -14.22 12.63 12.22
N GLY A 116 -13.06 12.80 11.59
CA GLY A 116 -11.76 12.37 12.12
C GLY A 116 -11.64 10.84 12.28
N VAL A 117 -12.55 10.06 11.68
CA VAL A 117 -12.57 8.60 11.80
C VAL A 117 -11.72 7.99 10.70
N PHE A 118 -10.65 7.29 11.06
CA PHE A 118 -9.94 6.40 10.14
C PHE A 118 -10.29 4.93 10.40
N ARG A 119 -10.14 4.08 9.37
CA ARG A 119 -10.69 2.73 9.29
C ARG A 119 -9.78 1.84 8.45
N LEU A 120 -9.79 0.54 8.75
CA LEU A 120 -9.10 -0.50 8.00
C LEU A 120 -10.13 -1.55 7.56
N PHE A 121 -10.12 -1.94 6.30
CA PHE A 121 -11.06 -2.88 5.71
C PHE A 121 -10.36 -3.84 4.76
N SER A 122 -10.69 -5.12 4.84
CA SER A 122 -10.56 -6.01 3.69
C SER A 122 -11.93 -6.12 3.02
N ILE A 123 -11.97 -5.99 1.71
CA ILE A 123 -13.18 -6.15 0.89
C ILE A 123 -12.83 -7.25 -0.10
N GLY A 124 -13.35 -8.47 0.08
CA GLY A 124 -13.10 -9.56 -0.85
C GLY A 124 -13.06 -10.97 -0.27
N GLY A 125 -13.44 -11.95 -1.08
CA GLY A 125 -13.67 -13.35 -0.69
C GLY A 125 -15.14 -13.80 -0.78
N ALA A 126 -15.37 -15.12 -0.79
CA ALA A 126 -16.66 -15.79 -1.04
C ALA A 126 -17.74 -15.61 0.05
N GLY A 127 -18.00 -14.37 0.47
CA GLY A 127 -19.16 -14.00 1.28
C GLY A 127 -18.88 -13.49 2.69
N LEU A 128 -17.80 -12.74 2.95
CA LEU A 128 -17.64 -12.03 4.22
C LEU A 128 -17.29 -10.55 4.05
N ILE A 129 -18.23 -9.68 4.45
CA ILE A 129 -17.96 -8.32 4.92
C ILE A 129 -17.38 -8.46 6.34
N ASN A 130 -16.11 -8.82 6.47
CA ASN A 130 -15.46 -8.78 7.78
C ASN A 130 -14.91 -7.37 8.00
N SER A 131 -15.82 -6.43 8.27
CA SER A 131 -15.43 -5.07 8.65
C SER A 131 -14.91 -5.11 10.08
N ALA A 132 -13.60 -5.19 10.26
CA ALA A 132 -13.00 -4.79 11.52
C ALA A 132 -12.94 -3.25 11.52
N THR A 133 -14.12 -2.62 11.68
CA THR A 133 -14.21 -1.16 11.74
C THR A 133 -13.66 -0.71 13.08
N PHE A 134 -12.38 -0.36 13.12
CA PHE A 134 -11.78 0.32 14.25
C PHE A 134 -11.83 1.82 13.96
N SER A 135 -12.53 2.58 14.79
CA SER A 135 -12.62 4.04 14.65
C SER A 135 -12.04 4.71 15.89
N SER A 136 -11.10 5.63 15.70
CA SER A 136 -10.78 6.64 16.70
C SER A 136 -10.93 8.03 16.08
N SER A 137 -11.22 9.03 16.91
CA SER A 137 -11.42 10.42 16.45
C SER A 137 -10.14 11.22 16.60
N ILE A 138 -9.74 11.93 15.55
CA ILE A 138 -8.67 12.93 15.61
C ILE A 138 -9.27 14.34 15.47
N GLY A 139 -8.64 15.34 16.12
CA GLY A 139 -8.99 16.75 15.93
C GLY A 139 -8.44 17.27 14.60
N VAL A 140 -9.21 18.11 13.90
CA VAL A 140 -8.92 18.61 12.54
C VAL A 140 -7.71 19.56 12.56
N LEU A 141 -6.64 19.17 11.89
CA LEU A 141 -5.41 19.94 11.62
C LEU A 141 -5.15 19.94 10.11
N PRO A 142 -4.34 20.88 9.59
CA PRO A 142 -4.16 21.01 8.14
C PRO A 142 -3.37 19.85 7.54
N ASP A 143 -2.36 19.33 8.24
CA ASP A 143 -1.45 18.30 7.73
C ASP A 143 -1.54 17.01 8.54
N TYR A 144 -1.60 15.89 7.83
CA TYR A 144 -1.49 14.57 8.43
C TYR A 144 -0.61 13.65 7.61
N THR A 145 0.16 12.81 8.28
CA THR A 145 0.83 11.67 7.68
C THR A 145 0.02 10.41 7.95
N LEU A 146 -0.42 9.73 6.90
CA LEU A 146 -1.00 8.39 7.00
C LEU A 146 0.08 7.37 6.67
N THR A 147 0.18 6.33 7.48
CA THR A 147 1.05 5.18 7.25
C THR A 147 0.25 3.90 7.37
N LEU A 148 0.19 3.11 6.30
CA LEU A 148 -0.29 1.73 6.32
C LEU A 148 0.90 0.78 6.28
N ALA A 149 1.06 -0.05 7.30
CA ALA A 149 2.08 -1.09 7.35
C ALA A 149 1.44 -2.47 7.46
N GLY A 150 2.04 -3.45 6.79
CA GLY A 150 1.69 -4.87 6.91
C GLY A 150 2.92 -5.70 7.26
N VAL A 151 2.78 -6.61 8.22
CA VAL A 151 3.80 -7.57 8.62
C VAL A 151 3.26 -8.98 8.42
N TYR A 152 3.91 -9.75 7.56
CA TYR A 152 3.50 -11.11 7.23
C TYR A 152 4.39 -12.12 7.98
N ASP A 153 3.76 -12.99 8.76
CA ASP A 153 4.48 -13.99 9.56
C ASP A 153 4.54 -15.39 8.90
N GLY A 154 3.99 -15.52 7.70
CA GLY A 154 3.85 -16.78 6.97
C GLY A 154 2.45 -17.42 7.09
N ALA A 155 1.57 -16.91 7.94
CA ALA A 155 0.22 -17.42 8.16
C ALA A 155 -0.83 -16.30 8.21
N ASP A 156 -0.48 -15.16 8.80
CA ASP A 156 -1.35 -14.01 8.96
C ASP A 156 -0.60 -12.73 8.53
N LEU A 157 -1.37 -11.72 8.13
CA LEU A 157 -0.87 -10.37 7.87
C LEU A 157 -1.41 -9.41 8.93
N ASP A 158 -0.51 -8.96 9.80
CA ASP A 158 -0.79 -7.93 10.77
C ASP A 158 -0.69 -6.55 10.11
N LEU A 159 -1.81 -5.84 10.09
CA LEU A 159 -1.93 -4.53 9.51
C LEU A 159 -1.99 -3.47 10.61
N THR A 160 -1.30 -2.37 10.39
CA THR A 160 -1.37 -1.17 11.23
C THR A 160 -1.57 0.04 10.35
N LEU A 161 -2.61 0.82 10.66
CA LEU A 161 -2.84 2.13 10.07
C LEU A 161 -2.60 3.20 11.12
N THR A 162 -1.62 4.07 10.87
CA THR A 162 -1.22 5.17 11.74
C THR A 162 -1.54 6.49 11.08
N LEU A 163 -2.11 7.41 11.85
CA LEU A 163 -2.36 8.79 11.48
C LEU A 163 -1.60 9.70 12.45
N ASP A 164 -0.70 10.52 11.91
CA ASP A 164 0.16 11.42 12.67
C ASP A 164 -0.04 12.87 12.19
N ASN A 165 -0.04 13.84 13.11
CA ASN A 165 -0.11 15.27 12.79
C ASN A 165 1.13 16.06 13.25
N GLY A 166 2.23 15.36 13.56
CA GLY A 166 3.47 15.89 14.11
C GLY A 166 3.44 16.17 15.62
N THR A 167 2.27 16.11 16.26
CA THR A 167 2.10 16.32 17.71
C THR A 167 1.50 15.10 18.40
N THR A 168 0.51 14.48 17.77
CA THR A 168 -0.19 13.29 18.24
C THR A 168 -0.25 12.25 17.12
N SER A 169 -0.02 11.00 17.52
CA SER A 169 -0.11 9.84 16.65
C SER A 169 -1.22 8.92 17.17
N GLN A 170 -2.10 8.49 16.27
CA GLN A 170 -3.13 7.49 16.57
C GLN A 170 -2.96 6.32 15.62
N TYR A 171 -3.31 5.13 16.08
CA TYR A 171 -3.25 3.95 15.24
C TYR A 171 -4.42 3.00 15.50
N ILE A 172 -4.72 2.22 14.48
CA ILE A 172 -5.57 1.02 14.55
C ILE A 172 -4.78 -0.14 13.97
N SER A 173 -5.05 -1.34 14.47
CA SER A 173 -4.46 -2.56 13.93
C SER A 173 -5.50 -3.65 13.76
N GLY A 174 -5.22 -4.58 12.86
CA GLY A 174 -6.04 -5.76 12.62
C GLY A 174 -5.22 -6.83 11.92
N THR A 175 -5.67 -8.07 12.01
CA THR A 175 -4.99 -9.22 11.44
C THR A 175 -5.86 -9.81 10.33
N LEU A 176 -5.28 -10.05 9.16
CA LEU A 176 -5.91 -10.78 8.06
C LEU A 176 -5.32 -12.18 7.96
N ALA A 177 -6.16 -13.18 7.72
CA ALA A 177 -5.66 -14.53 7.48
C ALA A 177 -4.98 -14.61 6.12
N ALA A 178 -3.97 -15.49 5.96
CA ALA A 178 -3.30 -15.67 4.66
C ALA A 178 -4.25 -16.06 3.52
N ALA A 179 -5.36 -16.73 3.82
CA ALA A 179 -6.38 -17.06 2.82
C ALA A 179 -7.00 -15.80 2.19
N ASP A 180 -7.06 -14.70 2.94
CA ASP A 180 -7.57 -13.42 2.47
C ASP A 180 -6.49 -12.63 1.71
N LEU A 181 -5.21 -13.00 1.80
CA LEU A 181 -4.11 -12.33 1.08
C LEU A 181 -4.10 -12.59 -0.42
N ALA A 182 -4.82 -13.61 -0.90
CA ALA A 182 -5.01 -13.80 -2.33
C ALA A 182 -5.68 -12.58 -3.00
N SER A 183 -6.39 -11.77 -2.20
CA SER A 183 -7.00 -10.49 -2.62
C SER A 183 -6.02 -9.32 -2.66
N MET A 184 -4.85 -9.46 -2.04
CA MET A 184 -3.79 -8.45 -2.07
C MET A 184 -2.84 -8.76 -3.22
N GLY A 185 -2.87 -7.91 -4.24
CA GLY A 185 -1.96 -8.01 -5.38
C GLY A 185 -0.82 -7.00 -5.30
N ASP A 186 -0.20 -6.80 -6.45
CA ASP A 186 1.00 -5.97 -6.59
C ASP A 186 0.66 -4.46 -6.72
N TYR A 187 -0.60 -4.05 -6.61
CA TYR A 187 -1.00 -2.67 -6.90
C TYR A 187 -1.30 -1.90 -5.63
N PHE A 188 -0.52 -0.85 -5.37
CA PHE A 188 -0.64 -0.01 -4.18
C PHE A 188 -0.84 1.45 -4.59
N GLY A 189 -1.59 2.21 -3.80
CA GLY A 189 -1.65 3.65 -3.98
C GLY A 189 -2.81 4.32 -3.26
N TYR A 190 -3.26 5.44 -3.82
CA TYR A 190 -4.28 6.28 -3.23
C TYR A 190 -5.68 5.82 -3.60
N ARG A 191 -6.59 6.03 -2.64
CA ARG A 191 -8.02 5.87 -2.82
C ARG A 191 -8.72 7.12 -2.32
N HIS A 192 -9.62 7.66 -3.12
CA HIS A 192 -10.50 8.76 -2.76
C HIS A 192 -11.93 8.41 -3.11
N ARG A 193 -12.84 8.69 -2.19
CA ARG A 193 -14.28 8.50 -2.39
C ARG A 193 -14.97 9.80 -2.04
N THR A 194 -15.73 10.34 -2.98
CA THR A 194 -16.61 11.49 -2.77
C THR A 194 -18.07 11.04 -2.74
N ALA A 195 -18.82 11.54 -1.76
CA ALA A 195 -20.28 11.47 -1.77
C ALA A 195 -20.85 12.52 -2.74
N THR A 196 -22.07 12.31 -3.26
CA THR A 196 -22.72 13.27 -4.17
C THR A 196 -22.82 14.65 -3.54
N GLY A 197 -22.31 15.68 -4.23
CA GLY A 197 -22.30 17.05 -3.73
C GLY A 197 -21.24 17.34 -2.66
N GLY A 198 -20.42 16.35 -2.30
CA GLY A 198 -19.22 16.55 -1.49
C GLY A 198 -18.08 17.09 -2.35
N SER A 199 -17.44 18.17 -1.90
CA SER A 199 -16.13 18.57 -2.40
C SER A 199 -15.11 18.29 -1.30
N LEU A 200 -13.96 17.79 -1.71
CA LEU A 200 -12.81 17.68 -0.85
C LEU A 200 -11.60 18.11 -1.65
N ASN A 201 -10.88 19.08 -1.08
CA ASN A 201 -9.61 19.52 -1.61
C ASN A 201 -8.52 18.91 -0.74
N VAL A 202 -7.79 17.94 -1.31
CA VAL A 202 -6.66 17.29 -0.62
C VAL A 202 -5.44 17.42 -1.51
N ASP A 203 -4.37 17.93 -0.93
CA ASP A 203 -3.05 17.81 -1.52
C ASP A 203 -2.39 16.55 -0.97
N TYR A 204 -2.05 15.64 -1.87
CA TYR A 204 -1.31 14.42 -1.59
C TYR A 204 0.16 14.71 -1.83
N ASP A 205 1.01 14.34 -0.88
CA ASP A 205 2.45 14.58 -0.94
C ASP A 205 3.23 13.36 -0.44
N ASN A 206 4.44 13.20 -0.97
CA ASN A 206 5.46 12.26 -0.50
C ASN A 206 5.01 10.78 -0.39
N LEU A 207 4.34 10.24 -1.42
CA LEU A 207 3.99 8.82 -1.42
C LEU A 207 5.26 7.97 -1.43
N THR A 208 5.44 7.18 -0.38
CA THR A 208 6.51 6.19 -0.30
C THR A 208 5.88 4.82 -0.11
N ILE A 209 6.21 3.88 -0.99
CA ILE A 209 5.81 2.48 -0.84
C ILE A 209 7.08 1.65 -0.76
N SER A 210 7.22 0.84 0.29
CA SER A 210 8.37 -0.01 0.52
C SER A 210 7.93 -1.45 0.76
N ALA A 211 8.41 -2.37 -0.08
CA ALA A 211 8.34 -3.81 0.18
C ALA A 211 9.60 -4.22 0.96
N VAL A 212 9.42 -4.82 2.13
CA VAL A 212 10.53 -5.24 2.99
C VAL A 212 10.81 -6.73 2.71
N PRO A 213 12.03 -7.08 2.23
CA PRO A 213 12.38 -8.48 2.01
C PRO A 213 12.38 -9.23 3.33
N GLU A 214 11.83 -10.43 3.30
CA GLU A 214 11.79 -11.28 4.48
C GLU A 214 13.20 -11.48 5.08
N PRO A 215 13.33 -11.58 6.41
CA PRO A 215 14.60 -11.88 7.07
C PRO A 215 15.32 -13.11 6.49
N GLY A 216 14.56 -14.10 5.99
CA GLY A 216 15.08 -15.30 5.33
C GLY A 216 15.91 -15.01 4.07
N THR A 217 15.57 -13.96 3.32
CA THR A 217 16.31 -13.57 2.10
C THR A 217 17.72 -13.11 2.44
N PHE A 218 17.88 -12.33 3.52
CA PHE A 218 19.19 -11.90 4.00
C PHE A 218 20.01 -13.09 4.53
N ALA A 219 19.36 -14.01 5.25
CA ALA A 219 20.01 -15.22 5.74
C ALA A 219 20.51 -16.11 4.59
N LEU A 220 19.70 -16.28 3.55
CA LEU A 220 20.07 -17.03 2.35
C LEU A 220 21.23 -16.36 1.61
N LEU A 221 21.19 -15.04 1.41
CA LEU A 221 22.26 -14.31 0.75
C LEU A 221 23.57 -14.40 1.53
N ALA A 222 23.50 -14.22 2.85
CA ALA A 222 24.65 -14.40 3.74
C ALA A 222 25.19 -15.84 3.66
N GLY A 223 24.31 -16.84 3.62
CA GLY A 223 24.67 -18.25 3.43
C GLY A 223 25.36 -18.52 2.09
N CYS A 224 24.84 -17.98 0.99
CA CYS A 224 25.44 -18.10 -0.34
C CYS A 224 26.81 -17.43 -0.42
N LEU A 225 26.98 -16.27 0.20
CA LEU A 225 28.27 -15.57 0.29
C LEU A 225 29.26 -16.35 1.15
N ALA A 226 28.83 -16.88 2.28
CA ALA A 226 29.65 -17.73 3.14
C ALA A 226 30.11 -19.01 2.40
N LEU A 227 29.21 -19.68 1.68
CA LEU A 227 29.53 -20.86 0.88
C LEU A 227 30.53 -20.54 -0.22
N SER A 228 30.33 -19.42 -0.93
CA SER A 228 31.23 -18.93 -1.98
C SER A 228 32.63 -18.65 -1.42
N ALA A 229 32.72 -17.99 -0.26
CA ALA A 229 33.99 -17.73 0.42
C ALA A 229 34.72 -19.02 0.81
N VAL A 230 33.99 -20.03 1.32
CA VAL A 230 34.56 -21.35 1.66
C VAL A 230 35.07 -22.06 0.40
N MET A 231 34.33 -22.03 -0.70
CA MET A 231 34.75 -22.65 -1.97
C MET A 231 36.01 -21.98 -2.55
N VAL A 232 36.13 -20.66 -2.46
CA VAL A 232 37.34 -19.93 -2.89
C VAL A 232 38.53 -20.29 -2.01
N ARG A 233 38.35 -20.38 -0.68
CA ARG A 233 39.41 -20.77 0.26
C ARG A 233 39.92 -22.19 -0.01
N ARG A 234 39.03 -23.13 -0.34
CA ARG A 234 39.41 -24.54 -0.62
C ARG A 234 40.14 -24.75 -1.95
N ARG A 235 40.16 -23.74 -2.83
CA ARG A 235 40.87 -23.81 -4.13
C ARG A 235 42.31 -23.26 -4.08
N LYS A 236 42.72 -22.65 -2.95
CA LYS A 236 44.12 -22.29 -2.67
C LYS A 236 44.78 -23.42 -1.90
#